data_AF-A0A2N5BC06-F1
#
_entry.id   AF-A0A2N5BC06-F1
#
_cell.length_a   1.000
_cell.length_b   1.000
_cell.length_c   1.000
_cell.angle_alpha   90.00
_cell.angle_beta   90.00
_cell.angle_gamma   90.00
#
_symmetry.space_group_name_H-M   'P 1'
#
loop_
_entity.id
_entity.type
_entity.pdbx_description
1 polymer ?
#
loop_
_entity_poly.entity_id
_entity_poly.type
_entity_poly.pdbx_seq_one_letter_code
_entity_poly.pdbx_strand_id
1 'polypeptide(L)'
;MLEIYQRLVEHFGGQELTAAALKVNQSTVSGWVRGKHAMSAETAFLAQHKTCGLFSAVELRPSLAEVSPTLNETIRPNDSASQTGKPSVYSYSASQASP
;
A
#
# COMPACT_ATOMS: atom_id res chain seq x y z
N MET A 1 -6.83 15.74 4.97
CA MET A 1 -6.85 14.37 4.40
C MET A 1 -8.27 13.79 4.34
N LEU A 2 -9.14 13.98 5.35
CA LEU A 2 -10.54 13.49 5.32
C LEU A 2 -11.34 13.91 4.08
N GLU A 3 -11.13 15.15 3.62
CA GLU A 3 -11.82 15.69 2.44
C GLU A 3 -11.51 14.94 1.15
N ILE A 4 -10.32 14.32 1.01
CA ILE A 4 -10.00 13.61 -0.24
C ILE A 4 -10.84 12.34 -0.40
N TYR A 5 -11.11 11.64 0.70
CA TYR A 5 -11.95 10.45 0.67
C TYR A 5 -13.42 10.81 0.44
N GLN A 6 -13.88 11.96 0.93
CA GLN A 6 -15.23 12.46 0.62
C GLN A 6 -15.38 12.79 -0.87
N ARG A 7 -14.43 13.54 -1.43
CA ARG A 7 -14.40 13.86 -2.87
C ARG A 7 -14.30 12.62 -3.76
N LEU A 8 -13.52 11.63 -3.34
CA LEU A 8 -13.42 10.34 -4.04
C LEU A 8 -14.78 9.62 -4.03
N VAL A 9 -15.46 9.62 -2.89
CA VAL A 9 -16.79 9.01 -2.74
C VAL A 9 -17.83 9.72 -3.59
N GLU A 10 -17.82 11.05 -3.61
CA GLU A 10 -18.69 11.85 -4.47
C GLU A 10 -18.43 11.57 -5.96
N HIS A 11 -17.17 11.45 -6.36
CA HIS A 11 -16.79 11.13 -7.74
C HIS A 11 -17.37 9.79 -8.22
N PHE A 12 -17.34 8.76 -7.37
CA PHE A 12 -17.95 7.47 -7.69
C PHE A 12 -19.47 7.42 -7.48
N GLY A 13 -20.08 8.47 -6.91
CA GLY A 13 -21.53 8.54 -6.67
C GLY A 13 -22.00 7.88 -5.37
N GLY A 14 -21.11 7.64 -4.40
CA GLY A 14 -21.47 7.13 -3.07
C GLY A 14 -20.53 6.03 -2.55
N GLN A 15 -20.66 5.69 -1.26
CA GLN A 15 -19.75 4.75 -0.59
C GLN A 15 -19.85 3.33 -1.17
N GLU A 16 -21.05 2.87 -1.51
CA GLU A 16 -21.29 1.56 -2.13
C GLU A 16 -20.64 1.46 -3.52
N LEU A 17 -20.83 2.48 -4.36
CA LEU A 17 -20.24 2.52 -5.71
C LEU A 17 -18.72 2.63 -5.65
N THR A 18 -18.19 3.39 -4.69
CA THR A 18 -16.75 3.47 -4.41
C THR A 18 -16.20 2.10 -4.01
N ALA A 19 -16.90 1.41 -3.11
CA ALA A 19 -16.51 0.09 -2.62
C ALA A 19 -16.46 -0.93 -3.77
N ALA A 20 -17.49 -0.95 -4.61
CA ALA A 20 -17.54 -1.79 -5.81
C ALA A 20 -16.42 -1.44 -6.81
N ALA A 21 -16.19 -0.15 -7.08
CA ALA A 21 -15.16 0.30 -8.02
C ALA A 21 -13.75 -0.07 -7.56
N LEU A 22 -13.49 -0.02 -6.25
CA LEU A 22 -12.19 -0.29 -5.64
C LEU A 22 -12.06 -1.71 -5.06
N LYS A 23 -13.07 -2.57 -5.25
CA LYS A 23 -13.11 -3.96 -4.77
C LYS A 23 -12.85 -4.09 -3.26
N VAL A 24 -13.43 -3.19 -2.46
CA VAL A 24 -13.39 -3.23 -0.99
C VAL A 24 -14.80 -3.32 -0.42
N ASN A 25 -14.91 -3.51 0.90
CA ASN A 25 -16.20 -3.42 1.58
C ASN A 25 -16.60 -1.95 1.78
N GLN A 26 -17.91 -1.65 1.77
CA GLN A 26 -18.40 -0.30 2.06
C GLN A 26 -17.97 0.18 3.45
N SER A 27 -17.91 -0.71 4.45
CA SER A 27 -17.43 -0.38 5.79
C SER A 27 -15.99 0.15 5.79
N THR A 28 -15.14 -0.34 4.88
CA THR A 28 -13.77 0.15 4.67
C THR A 28 -13.80 1.59 4.15
N VAL A 29 -14.61 1.88 3.13
CA VAL A 29 -14.80 3.24 2.59
C VAL A 29 -15.29 4.18 3.69
N SER A 30 -16.25 3.70 4.48
CA SER A 30 -16.80 4.39 5.64
C SER A 30 -15.75 4.68 6.71
N GLY A 31 -14.78 3.78 6.90
CA GLY A 31 -13.63 3.96 7.77
C GLY A 31 -12.71 5.10 7.30
N TRP A 32 -12.45 5.20 5.99
CA TRP A 32 -11.63 6.26 5.40
C TRP A 32 -12.29 7.64 5.54
N VAL A 33 -13.57 7.75 5.20
CA VAL A 33 -14.33 9.03 5.29
C VAL A 33 -14.39 9.56 6.73
N ARG A 34 -14.39 8.67 7.73
CA ARG A 34 -14.35 9.04 9.15
C ARG A 34 -12.93 9.16 9.71
N GLY A 35 -11.90 8.89 8.91
CA GLY A 35 -10.49 8.95 9.32
C GLY A 35 -10.06 7.89 10.32
N LYS A 36 -10.79 6.77 10.42
CA LYS A 36 -10.42 5.68 11.32
C LYS A 36 -9.13 5.00 10.86
N HIS A 37 -9.02 4.75 9.56
CA HIS A 37 -7.91 4.02 8.94
C HIS A 37 -7.55 4.69 7.61
N ALA A 38 -6.30 4.57 7.19
CA ALA A 38 -5.86 5.04 5.87
C ALA A 38 -6.07 3.97 4.78
N MET A 39 -6.16 4.42 3.53
CA MET A 39 -6.19 3.55 2.35
C MET A 39 -4.86 2.80 2.18
N SER A 40 -4.87 1.54 1.74
CA SER A 40 -3.65 0.78 1.42
C SER A 40 -2.99 1.31 0.13
N ALA A 41 -1.72 0.96 -0.10
CA ALA A 41 -1.03 1.35 -1.33
C ALA A 41 -1.70 0.79 -2.59
N GLU A 42 -2.07 -0.49 -2.57
CA GLU A 42 -2.76 -1.17 -3.68
C GLU A 42 -4.08 -0.47 -4.02
N THR A 43 -4.90 -0.17 -3.02
CA THR A 43 -6.18 0.52 -3.22
C THR A 43 -5.98 1.97 -3.71
N ALA A 44 -4.93 2.66 -3.26
CA ALA A 44 -4.61 4.01 -3.72
C ALA A 44 -4.22 4.04 -5.21
N PHE A 45 -3.40 3.09 -5.67
CA PHE A 45 -3.09 2.96 -7.10
C PHE A 45 -4.31 2.56 -7.93
N LEU A 46 -5.16 1.67 -7.42
CA LEU A 46 -6.40 1.31 -8.09
C LEU A 46 -7.34 2.52 -8.23
N ALA A 47 -7.47 3.33 -7.18
CA ALA A 47 -8.26 4.56 -7.22
C ALA A 47 -7.70 5.56 -8.24
N GLN A 48 -6.38 5.75 -8.27
CA GLN A 48 -5.75 6.59 -9.30
C GLN A 48 -6.05 6.10 -10.71
N HIS A 49 -5.93 4.79 -10.96
CA HIS A 49 -6.21 4.21 -12.27
C HIS A 49 -7.70 4.35 -12.65
N LYS A 50 -8.61 4.06 -11.72
CA LYS A 50 -10.07 4.13 -11.96
C LYS A 50 -10.58 5.56 -12.16
N THR A 51 -9.87 6.55 -11.64
CA THR A 51 -10.20 7.97 -11.76
C THR A 51 -9.36 8.69 -12.81
N CYS A 52 -8.63 7.94 -13.64
CA CYS A 52 -7.77 8.47 -14.70
C CYS A 52 -6.78 9.54 -14.20
N GLY A 53 -6.26 9.37 -12.98
CA GLY A 53 -5.31 10.29 -12.36
C GLY A 53 -5.92 11.50 -11.66
N LEU A 54 -7.26 11.65 -11.61
CA LEU A 54 -7.91 12.76 -10.90
C LEU A 54 -7.58 12.76 -9.40
N PHE A 55 -7.38 11.57 -8.82
CA PHE A 55 -6.88 11.39 -7.46
C PHE A 55 -5.57 10.63 -7.54
N SER A 56 -4.46 11.25 -7.16
CA SER A 56 -3.16 10.55 -7.17
C SER A 56 -3.03 9.61 -5.97
N ALA A 57 -2.30 8.51 -6.14
CA ALA A 57 -2.04 7.56 -5.05
C ALA A 57 -1.29 8.23 -3.89
N VAL A 58 -0.42 9.20 -4.18
CA VAL A 58 0.33 9.97 -3.18
C VAL A 58 -0.59 10.89 -2.37
N GLU A 59 -1.59 11.51 -2.99
CA GLU A 59 -2.58 12.30 -2.24
C GLU A 59 -3.49 11.42 -1.36
N LEU A 60 -3.86 10.24 -1.86
CA LEU A 60 -4.67 9.26 -1.13
C LEU A 60 -3.88 8.57 0.00
N ARG A 61 -2.56 8.44 -0.17
CA ARG A 61 -1.63 7.87 0.80
C ARG A 61 -0.26 8.60 0.74
N PRO A 62 -0.06 9.63 1.58
CA PRO A 62 1.16 10.44 1.55
C PRO A 62 2.46 9.68 1.77
N SER A 63 2.42 8.55 2.50
CA SER A 63 3.61 7.71 2.72
C SER A 63 4.20 7.15 1.41
N LEU A 64 3.46 7.18 0.30
CA LEU A 64 3.96 6.77 -1.01
C LEU A 64 4.92 7.80 -1.64
N ALA A 65 4.92 9.05 -1.17
CA ALA A 65 5.84 10.08 -1.66
C ALA A 65 7.32 9.70 -1.43
N GLU A 66 7.61 9.03 -0.32
CA GLU A 66 8.97 8.62 0.06
C GLU A 66 9.48 7.43 -0.76
N VAL A 67 8.55 6.64 -1.32
CA VAL A 67 8.85 5.38 -2.02
C VAL A 67 8.64 5.47 -3.52
N SER A 68 8.15 6.60 -4.03
CA SER A 68 8.04 6.85 -5.47
C SER A 68 9.46 6.95 -6.03
N PRO A 69 9.95 5.96 -6.82
CA PRO A 69 11.21 6.15 -7.51
C PRO A 69 11.00 7.33 -8.46
N THR A 70 11.61 8.47 -8.15
CA THR A 70 11.84 9.47 -9.18
C THR A 70 12.56 8.74 -10.31
N LEU A 71 12.13 8.95 -11.56
CA LEU A 71 12.59 8.23 -12.77
C LEU A 71 14.13 8.14 -12.94
N ASN A 72 14.89 8.86 -12.12
CA ASN A 72 16.34 8.87 -12.04
C ASN A 72 16.96 7.63 -11.35
N GLU A 73 16.19 6.73 -10.72
CA GLU A 73 16.74 5.56 -10.03
C GLU A 73 16.94 4.32 -10.95
N THR A 74 16.29 4.28 -12.12
CA THR A 74 16.34 3.10 -13.03
C THR A 74 17.56 3.05 -13.95
N ILE A 75 18.45 4.06 -13.95
CA ILE A 75 19.71 4.02 -14.72
C ILE A 75 20.90 3.97 -13.76
N ARG A 76 21.03 2.86 -13.04
CA ARG A 76 22.35 2.37 -12.62
C ARG A 76 22.61 1.08 -13.38
N PRO A 77 23.58 1.02 -14.32
CA PRO A 77 24.04 -0.26 -14.81
C PRO A 77 24.60 -1.01 -13.61
N ASN A 78 23.92 -2.08 -13.23
CA ASN A 78 24.34 -2.98 -12.17
C ASN A 78 25.54 -3.79 -12.70
N ASP A 79 26.72 -3.18 -12.65
CA ASP A 79 27.98 -3.90 -12.76
C ASP A 79 28.37 -4.41 -11.37
N SER A 80 28.94 -5.61 -11.35
CA SER A 80 28.89 -6.56 -10.24
C SER A 80 29.77 -6.24 -9.01
N ALA A 81 29.46 -6.96 -7.90
CA ALA A 81 30.23 -7.22 -6.66
C ALA A 81 30.07 -6.19 -5.51
N SER A 82 29.59 -6.57 -4.31
CA SER A 82 30.24 -7.55 -3.41
C SER A 82 29.31 -8.09 -2.30
N GLN A 83 29.61 -9.31 -1.86
CA GLN A 83 28.88 -10.20 -0.93
C GLN A 83 29.03 -9.87 0.58
N THR A 84 28.41 -10.76 1.40
CA THR A 84 28.61 -11.12 2.83
C THR A 84 27.50 -10.61 3.76
N GLY A 85 26.79 -11.39 4.60
CA GLY A 85 26.72 -12.82 4.90
C GLY A 85 25.91 -13.00 6.21
N LYS A 86 25.07 -14.04 6.31
CA LYS A 86 24.80 -14.90 7.50
C LYS A 86 23.45 -15.64 7.40
N PRO A 87 23.43 -16.99 7.48
CA PRO A 87 22.21 -17.77 7.61
C PRO A 87 21.78 -17.85 9.09
N SER A 88 20.54 -17.44 9.40
CA SER A 88 19.96 -17.63 10.74
C SER A 88 19.42 -19.06 10.87
N VAL A 89 20.26 -19.97 11.34
CA VAL A 89 19.86 -21.31 11.77
C VAL A 89 19.13 -21.18 13.11
N TYR A 90 17.82 -21.44 13.11
CA TYR A 90 17.08 -21.64 14.36
C TYR A 90 17.33 -23.07 14.86
N SER A 91 18.12 -23.16 15.93
CA SER A 91 18.38 -24.37 16.71
C SER A 91 17.18 -24.71 17.62
N TYR A 92 16.61 -25.90 17.49
CA TYR A 92 15.78 -26.51 18.54
C TYR A 92 16.57 -27.64 19.20
N SER A 93 16.98 -27.41 20.45
CA SER A 93 17.57 -28.44 21.31
C SER A 93 16.44 -29.10 22.10
N ALA A 94 16.15 -30.37 21.82
CA ALA A 94 15.35 -31.23 22.70
C ALA A 94 16.26 -32.30 23.29
N SER A 95 16.47 -32.21 24.60
CA SER A 95 17.36 -33.06 25.40
C SER A 95 16.81 -34.48 25.58
N GLN A 96 17.75 -35.43 25.65
CA GLN A 96 17.54 -36.85 25.89
C GLN A 96 17.03 -37.19 27.29
N ALA A 97 16.35 -38.32 27.41
CA ALA A 97 16.25 -39.09 28.65
C ALA A 97 16.13 -40.60 28.34
N SER A 98 17.16 -41.38 28.68
CA SER A 98 17.06 -42.82 28.98
C SER A 98 18.20 -43.21 29.91
N PRO A 99 17.90 -43.98 30.97
CA PRO A 99 18.76 -45.06 31.44
C PRO A 99 18.22 -46.43 30.99
#